data_AF-A0A316ELK2-F1
#
_entry.id   AF-A0A316ELK2-F1
#
_cell.length_a   1.000
_cell.length_b   1.000
_cell.length_c   1.000
_cell.angle_alpha   90.00
_cell.angle_beta   90.00
_cell.angle_gamma   90.00
#
_symmetry.space_group_name_H-M   'P 1'
#
loop_
_entity.id
_entity.type
_entity.pdbx_description
1 polymer ?
#
loop_
_entity_poly.entity_id
_entity_poly.type
_entity_poly.pdbx_seq_one_letter_code
_entity_poly.pdbx_strand_id
1 'polypeptide(L)'
;MDPTSIRPVVLADALPGAFESACLVECVDTSRPQRQPLPAPVPRAGEALAEFDREDAADRLVYLLDGLGCEAEREIRTGGGRRRYEVHRVVVAESQRLATSRMLAAAWRQGRQALLGTEQLGASSPRHVQRLTLAQAAWRAALLAAGQRRRGHLLWVTLRDQEIAAVLVRAARLLGVTAEVARRPGCLVVTVPVEAAAALPATPPRLRLRAGSLV
;
A
#
# COMPACT_ATOMS: atom_id res chain seq x y z
N MET A 1 12.96 -1.03 -33.38
CA MET A 1 11.50 -0.74 -33.40
C MET A 1 10.89 -1.61 -32.34
N ASP A 2 10.68 -1.06 -31.14
CA ASP A 2 10.21 -1.85 -30.00
C ASP A 2 8.71 -2.13 -30.13
N PRO A 3 8.28 -3.40 -30.14
CA PRO A 3 6.87 -3.73 -30.13
C PRO A 3 6.28 -3.24 -28.82
N THR A 4 5.39 -2.24 -28.90
CA THR A 4 4.37 -1.87 -27.92
C THR A 4 4.63 -2.39 -26.51
N SER A 5 5.30 -1.56 -25.70
CA SER A 5 5.31 -1.69 -24.24
C SER A 5 3.87 -1.58 -23.74
N ILE A 6 3.13 -2.69 -23.78
CA ILE A 6 1.79 -2.79 -23.20
C ILE A 6 1.99 -2.65 -21.70
N ARG A 7 1.82 -1.43 -21.21
CA ARG A 7 1.89 -1.14 -19.79
C ARG A 7 0.75 -1.89 -19.12
N PRO A 8 1.02 -2.75 -18.12
CA PRO A 8 -0.06 -3.43 -17.41
C PRO A 8 -0.98 -2.37 -16.78
N VAL A 9 -2.28 -2.57 -16.94
CA VAL A 9 -3.35 -1.71 -16.42
C VAL A 9 -4.21 -2.57 -15.49
N VAL A 10 -4.42 -2.10 -14.26
CA VAL A 10 -5.40 -2.69 -13.34
C VAL A 10 -6.78 -2.10 -13.64
N LEU A 11 -7.80 -2.95 -13.70
CA LEU A 11 -9.18 -2.54 -13.96
C LEU A 11 -9.74 -1.70 -12.80
N ALA A 12 -10.68 -0.81 -13.11
CA ALA A 12 -11.20 0.19 -12.17
C ALA A 12 -11.75 -0.41 -10.85
N ASP A 13 -12.43 -1.56 -10.94
CA ASP A 13 -13.04 -2.23 -9.79
C ASP A 13 -12.00 -2.92 -8.88
N ALA A 14 -10.92 -3.44 -9.49
CA ALA A 14 -9.82 -4.09 -8.78
C ALA A 14 -8.80 -3.08 -8.23
N LEU A 15 -8.76 -1.87 -8.80
CA LEU A 15 -7.74 -0.86 -8.50
C LEU A 15 -7.64 -0.49 -7.01
N PRO A 16 -8.73 -0.27 -6.25
CA PRO A 16 -8.61 0.05 -4.83
C PRO A 16 -7.90 -1.05 -4.01
N GLY A 17 -8.23 -2.32 -4.24
CA GLY A 17 -7.61 -3.44 -3.53
C GLY A 17 -6.16 -3.66 -3.96
N ALA A 18 -5.90 -3.57 -5.27
CA ALA A 18 -4.54 -3.70 -5.80
C ALA A 18 -3.63 -2.54 -5.36
N PHE A 19 -4.18 -1.32 -5.26
CA PHE A 19 -3.44 -0.15 -4.80
C PHE A 19 -3.17 -0.19 -3.30
N GLU A 20 -4.13 -0.65 -2.49
CA GLU A 20 -3.90 -0.89 -1.05
C GLU A 20 -2.79 -1.92 -0.84
N SER A 21 -2.82 -3.02 -1.61
CA SER A 21 -1.77 -4.05 -1.59
C SER A 21 -0.40 -3.47 -1.97
N ALA A 22 -0.34 -2.65 -3.01
CA ALA A 22 0.89 -1.99 -3.42
C ALA A 22 1.40 -1.03 -2.35
N CYS A 23 0.52 -0.26 -1.69
CA CYS A 23 0.91 0.62 -0.59
C CYS A 23 1.43 -0.16 0.63
N LEU A 24 0.85 -1.33 0.95
CA LEU A 24 1.34 -2.19 2.04
C LEU A 24 2.78 -2.63 1.76
N VAL A 25 3.06 -3.09 0.54
CA VAL A 25 4.40 -3.49 0.11
C VAL A 25 5.38 -2.30 0.14
N GLU A 26 5.01 -1.16 -0.45
CA GLU A 26 5.88 0.04 -0.48
C GLU A 26 6.14 0.64 0.93
N CYS A 27 5.28 0.38 1.92
CA CYS A 27 5.51 0.81 3.30
C CYS A 27 6.62 0.00 4.00
N VAL A 28 6.81 -1.26 3.61
CA VAL A 28 7.80 -2.18 4.23
C VAL A 28 8.96 -2.53 3.32
N ASP A 29 8.93 -2.14 2.04
CA ASP A 29 10.04 -2.41 1.13
C ASP A 29 11.29 -1.66 1.61
N THR A 30 12.21 -2.44 2.18
CA THR A 30 13.49 -1.96 2.68
C THR A 30 14.59 -2.05 1.62
N SER A 31 14.30 -2.67 0.46
CA SER A 31 15.27 -3.03 -0.57
C SER A 31 15.46 -1.94 -1.62
N ARG A 32 14.68 -0.87 -1.60
CA ARG A 32 14.78 0.23 -2.56
C ARG A 32 15.77 1.31 -2.08
N PRO A 33 17.04 1.30 -2.51
CA PRO A 33 17.88 2.48 -2.34
C PRO A 33 17.23 3.66 -3.07
N GLN A 34 17.32 4.84 -2.46
CA GLN A 34 16.71 6.11 -2.85
C GLN A 34 17.15 6.67 -4.22
N ARG A 35 17.82 5.86 -5.06
CA ARG A 35 18.42 6.25 -6.33
C ARG A 35 18.25 5.15 -7.37
N GLN A 36 17.14 5.22 -8.10
CA GLN A 36 16.96 4.96 -9.55
C GLN A 36 15.61 4.26 -9.83
N PRO A 37 14.92 4.65 -10.91
CA PRO A 37 13.68 4.00 -11.34
C PRO A 37 13.99 2.73 -12.14
N LEU A 38 14.72 1.78 -11.57
CA LEU A 38 14.72 0.43 -12.13
C LEU A 38 13.37 -0.24 -11.81
N PRO A 39 12.87 -1.11 -12.70
CA PRO A 39 11.76 -1.99 -12.35
C PRO A 39 12.14 -2.74 -11.07
N ALA A 40 11.23 -2.76 -10.09
CA ALA A 40 11.46 -3.49 -8.84
C ALA A 40 11.85 -4.93 -9.19
N PRO A 41 12.93 -5.48 -8.59
CA PRO A 41 13.32 -6.85 -8.86
C PRO A 41 12.15 -7.77 -8.46
N VAL A 42 11.82 -8.71 -9.34
CA VAL A 42 10.84 -9.75 -9.02
C VAL A 42 11.43 -10.59 -7.89
N PRO A 43 10.70 -10.83 -6.78
CA PRO A 43 11.18 -11.70 -5.71
C PRO A 43 11.61 -13.06 -6.27
N ARG A 44 12.79 -13.53 -5.86
CA ARG A 44 13.31 -14.84 -6.27
C ARG A 44 12.48 -15.98 -5.65
N ALA A 45 12.75 -17.20 -6.09
CA ALA A 45 12.13 -18.38 -5.49
C ALA A 45 12.37 -18.45 -3.98
N GLY A 46 11.29 -18.45 -3.18
CA GLY A 46 11.32 -18.46 -1.72
C GLY A 46 11.50 -17.09 -1.04
N GLU A 47 11.61 -16.00 -1.81
CA GLU A 47 11.62 -14.64 -1.27
C GLU A 47 10.19 -14.17 -0.99
N ALA A 48 10.01 -13.50 0.15
CA ALA A 48 8.74 -12.91 0.52
C ALA A 48 8.47 -11.71 -0.40
N LEU A 49 7.20 -11.54 -0.79
CA LEU A 49 6.73 -10.34 -1.45
C LEU A 49 6.84 -9.13 -0.51
N ALA A 50 6.57 -9.33 0.77
CA ALA A 50 6.70 -8.33 1.83
C ALA A 50 6.87 -9.00 3.19
N GLU A 51 7.55 -8.31 4.10
CA GLU A 51 7.75 -8.74 5.49
C GLU A 51 7.22 -7.67 6.44
N PHE A 52 6.40 -8.08 7.41
CA PHE A 52 5.73 -7.20 8.36
C PHE A 52 6.09 -7.58 9.79
N ASP A 53 6.26 -6.56 10.64
CA ASP A 53 6.39 -6.73 12.09
C ASP A 53 5.06 -7.05 12.77
N ARG A 54 3.93 -6.90 12.06
CA ARG A 54 2.58 -7.08 12.59
C ARG A 54 1.79 -8.08 11.75
N GLU A 55 1.10 -8.97 12.44
CA GLU A 55 0.23 -9.99 11.85
C GLU A 55 -0.91 -9.38 11.02
N ASP A 56 -1.55 -8.33 11.53
CA ASP A 56 -2.71 -7.70 10.89
C ASP A 56 -2.40 -7.08 9.53
N ALA A 57 -1.19 -6.55 9.33
CA ALA A 57 -0.72 -6.06 8.04
C ALA A 57 -0.50 -7.19 7.03
N ALA A 58 0.08 -8.31 7.47
CA ALA A 58 0.30 -9.48 6.62
C ALA A 58 -1.02 -10.16 6.23
N ASP A 59 -1.92 -10.38 7.19
CA ASP A 59 -3.24 -10.96 6.92
C ASP A 59 -4.07 -10.06 5.99
N ARG A 60 -3.95 -8.74 6.13
CA ARG A 60 -4.61 -7.81 5.21
C ARG A 60 -4.09 -7.94 3.78
N LEU A 61 -2.78 -8.08 3.61
CA LEU A 61 -2.18 -8.24 2.27
C LEU A 61 -2.63 -9.56 1.64
N VAL A 62 -2.60 -10.66 2.39
CA VAL A 62 -3.10 -11.97 1.92
C VAL A 62 -4.57 -11.86 1.48
N TYR A 63 -5.44 -11.32 2.34
CA TYR A 63 -6.85 -11.14 2.02
C TYR A 63 -7.10 -10.32 0.75
N LEU A 64 -6.30 -9.26 0.52
CA LEU A 64 -6.43 -8.45 -0.68
C LEU A 64 -5.94 -9.19 -1.94
N LEU A 65 -4.84 -9.93 -1.83
CA LEU A 65 -4.27 -10.70 -2.93
C LEU A 65 -5.20 -11.86 -3.34
N ASP A 66 -5.76 -12.59 -2.36
CA ASP A 66 -6.74 -13.64 -2.62
C ASP A 66 -7.97 -13.08 -3.36
N GLY A 67 -8.45 -11.91 -2.93
CA GLY A 67 -9.56 -11.22 -3.58
C GLY A 67 -9.26 -10.72 -5.01
N LEU A 68 -7.98 -10.63 -5.38
CA LEU A 68 -7.51 -10.31 -6.72
C LEU A 68 -7.17 -11.58 -7.53
N GLY A 69 -7.43 -12.77 -6.97
CA GLY A 69 -7.13 -14.06 -7.60
C GLY A 69 -5.65 -14.45 -7.55
N CYS A 70 -4.87 -13.86 -6.64
CA CYS A 70 -3.49 -14.25 -6.39
C CYS A 70 -3.45 -15.21 -5.19
N GLU A 71 -2.85 -16.39 -5.35
CA GLU A 71 -2.59 -17.33 -4.27
C GLU A 71 -1.46 -16.79 -3.39
N ALA A 72 -1.82 -16.24 -2.23
CA ALA A 72 -0.90 -15.70 -1.26
C ALA A 72 -1.00 -16.44 0.07
N GLU A 73 0.14 -16.65 0.72
CA GLU A 73 0.20 -17.30 2.03
C GLU A 73 1.02 -16.44 3.00
N ARG A 74 0.64 -16.49 4.28
CA ARG A 74 1.43 -15.90 5.36
C ARG A 74 2.28 -16.97 6.01
N GLU A 75 3.59 -16.75 6.03
CA GLU A 75 4.55 -17.52 6.80
C GLU A 75 4.99 -16.73 8.04
N ILE A 76 5.25 -17.42 9.15
CA ILE A 76 5.84 -16.82 10.34
C ILE A 76 7.30 -17.26 10.42
N ARG A 77 8.23 -16.31 10.47
CA ARG A 77 9.62 -16.56 10.85
C ARG A 77 9.89 -15.99 12.22
N THR A 78 10.33 -16.85 13.13
CA THR A 78 10.79 -16.43 14.45
C THR A 78 12.30 -16.20 14.41
N GLY A 79 12.75 -15.10 14.97
CA GLY A 79 14.15 -14.73 15.05
C GLY A 79 14.52 -14.18 16.42
N GLY A 80 15.82 -14.09 16.70
CA GLY A 80 16.36 -13.49 17.92
C GLY A 80 16.66 -14.48 19.05
N GLY A 81 17.75 -14.22 19.77
CA GLY A 81 18.20 -15.02 20.92
C GLY A 81 17.38 -14.73 22.18
N ARG A 82 17.80 -13.74 22.98
CA ARG A 82 17.12 -13.39 24.25
C ARG A 82 15.76 -12.71 24.07
N ARG A 83 15.56 -11.98 22.97
CA ARG A 83 14.29 -11.33 22.62
C ARG A 83 13.83 -11.95 21.32
N ARG A 84 12.81 -12.81 21.40
CA ARG A 84 12.17 -13.41 20.22
C ARG A 84 11.35 -12.33 19.53
N TYR A 85 11.53 -12.21 18.22
CA TYR A 85 10.68 -11.40 17.36
C TYR A 85 10.08 -12.30 16.30
N GLU A 86 8.84 -12.01 15.93
CA GLU A 86 8.11 -12.70 14.88
C GLU A 86 8.06 -11.77 13.67
N VAL A 87 8.42 -12.29 12.51
CA VAL A 87 8.30 -11.61 11.23
C VAL A 87 7.24 -12.36 10.42
N HIS A 88 6.22 -11.62 9.99
CA HIS A 88 5.14 -12.15 9.17
C HIS A 88 5.47 -11.90 7.70
N ARG A 89 5.79 -12.96 6.97
CA ARG A 89 6.17 -12.91 5.56
C ARG A 89 4.95 -13.24 4.72
N VAL A 90 4.69 -12.46 3.68
CA VAL A 90 3.69 -12.81 2.67
C VAL A 90 4.42 -13.34 1.45
N VAL A 91 4.12 -14.59 1.09
CA VAL A 91 4.63 -15.26 -0.10
C VAL A 91 3.49 -15.44 -1.10
N VAL A 92 3.84 -15.53 -2.37
CA VAL A 92 2.88 -15.80 -3.46
C VAL A 92 3.37 -16.97 -4.29
N ALA A 93 2.41 -17.73 -4.82
CA ALA A 93 2.70 -18.91 -5.65
C ALA A 93 3.72 -18.58 -6.75
N GLU A 94 4.70 -19.47 -6.94
CA GLU A 94 5.81 -19.26 -7.87
C GLU A 94 5.36 -18.93 -9.30
N SER A 95 4.31 -19.63 -9.76
CA SER A 95 3.68 -19.42 -11.07
C SER A 95 3.07 -18.02 -11.23
N GLN A 96 2.68 -17.36 -10.14
CA GLN A 96 1.99 -16.08 -10.14
C GLN A 96 2.89 -14.90 -9.77
N ARG A 97 4.09 -15.12 -9.22
CA ARG A 97 5.01 -14.06 -8.75
C ARG A 97 5.17 -12.90 -9.71
N LEU A 98 5.53 -13.18 -10.97
CA LEU A 98 5.76 -12.15 -11.97
C LEU A 98 4.47 -11.35 -12.28
N ALA A 99 3.33 -12.04 -12.36
CA ALA A 99 2.04 -11.41 -12.62
C ALA A 99 1.65 -10.50 -11.45
N THR A 100 1.78 -10.99 -10.22
CA THR A 100 1.50 -10.22 -8.99
C THR A 100 2.40 -9.00 -8.89
N SER A 101 3.72 -9.13 -9.06
CA SER A 101 4.64 -7.98 -9.03
C SER A 101 4.30 -6.93 -10.09
N ARG A 102 3.95 -7.36 -11.31
CA ARG A 102 3.52 -6.44 -12.39
C ARG A 102 2.20 -5.75 -12.08
N MET A 103 1.25 -6.47 -11.50
CA MET A 103 -0.03 -5.92 -11.04
C MET A 103 0.19 -4.85 -9.97
N LEU A 104 0.99 -5.13 -8.94
CA LEU A 104 1.29 -4.19 -7.87
C LEU A 104 2.00 -2.94 -8.38
N ALA A 105 2.99 -3.10 -9.27
CA ALA A 105 3.67 -1.98 -9.92
C ALA A 105 2.72 -1.16 -10.82
N ALA A 106 1.75 -1.79 -11.48
CA ALA A 106 0.72 -1.08 -12.23
C ALA A 106 -0.24 -0.32 -11.31
N ALA A 107 -0.73 -0.96 -10.26
CA ALA A 107 -1.62 -0.36 -9.28
C ALA A 107 -0.96 0.84 -8.59
N TRP A 108 0.31 0.70 -8.16
CA TRP A 108 1.10 1.78 -7.60
C TRP A 108 1.13 3.00 -8.51
N ARG A 109 1.55 2.81 -9.78
CA ARG A 109 1.63 3.89 -10.77
C ARG A 109 0.28 4.56 -11.00
N GLN A 110 -0.79 3.77 -11.16
CA GLN A 110 -2.14 4.29 -11.38
C GLN A 110 -2.66 5.08 -10.18
N GLY A 111 -2.57 4.53 -8.98
CA GLY A 111 -3.03 5.20 -7.77
C GLY A 111 -2.21 6.44 -7.45
N ARG A 112 -0.88 6.39 -7.62
CA ARG A 112 0.01 7.55 -7.53
C ARG A 112 -0.41 8.65 -8.50
N GLN A 113 -0.64 8.30 -9.77
CA GLN A 113 -1.08 9.27 -10.79
C GLN A 113 -2.45 9.86 -10.44
N ALA A 114 -3.40 9.05 -9.96
CA ALA A 114 -4.71 9.52 -9.56
C ALA A 114 -4.65 10.47 -8.34
N LEU A 115 -3.82 10.18 -7.35
CA LEU A 115 -3.73 10.98 -6.13
C LEU A 115 -2.93 12.26 -6.33
N LEU A 116 -1.73 12.16 -6.91
CA LEU A 116 -0.80 13.27 -7.13
C LEU A 116 -1.14 14.11 -8.37
N GLY A 117 -2.03 13.62 -9.24
CA GLY A 117 -2.49 14.37 -10.42
C GLY A 117 -3.14 15.70 -10.05
N THR A 118 -2.83 16.72 -10.86
CA THR A 118 -3.32 18.10 -10.72
C THR A 118 -4.70 18.33 -11.32
N GLU A 119 -5.32 17.30 -11.92
CA GLU A 119 -6.66 17.38 -12.51
C GLU A 119 -7.68 17.85 -11.46
N GLN A 120 -8.36 18.96 -11.77
CA GLN A 120 -9.48 19.47 -10.99
C GLN A 120 -10.71 18.65 -11.37
N LEU A 121 -11.20 17.86 -10.42
CA LEU A 121 -12.41 17.06 -10.59
C LEU A 121 -13.53 17.69 -9.78
N GLY A 122 -14.70 17.87 -10.41
CA GLY A 122 -15.91 18.24 -9.70
C GLY A 122 -16.27 17.18 -8.64
N ALA A 123 -16.86 17.62 -7.51
CA ALA A 123 -17.18 16.75 -6.38
C ALA A 123 -18.07 15.55 -6.74
N SER A 124 -18.97 15.73 -7.72
CA SER A 124 -19.88 14.68 -8.21
C SER A 124 -19.26 13.74 -9.25
N SER A 125 -17.99 13.94 -9.62
CA SER A 125 -17.33 13.09 -10.63
C SER A 125 -17.08 11.69 -10.06
N PRO A 126 -17.38 10.60 -10.81
CA PRO A 126 -16.99 9.24 -10.42
C PRO A 126 -15.48 9.10 -10.17
N ARG A 127 -14.65 9.89 -10.89
CA ARG A 127 -13.19 9.94 -10.68
C ARG A 127 -12.83 10.56 -9.33
N HIS A 128 -13.63 11.52 -8.83
CA HIS A 128 -13.42 12.11 -7.51
C HIS A 128 -13.68 11.06 -6.41
N VAL A 129 -14.79 10.33 -6.51
CA VAL A 129 -15.11 9.22 -5.59
C VAL A 129 -13.99 8.17 -5.59
N GLN A 130 -13.53 7.74 -6.77
CA GLN A 130 -12.43 6.79 -6.89
C GLN A 130 -11.14 7.32 -6.23
N ARG A 131 -10.79 8.61 -6.40
CA ARG A 131 -9.64 9.23 -5.72
C ARG A 131 -9.79 9.18 -4.20
N LEU A 132 -10.98 9.41 -3.65
CA LEU A 132 -11.23 9.29 -2.22
C LEU A 132 -11.05 7.84 -1.74
N THR A 133 -11.54 6.85 -2.50
CA THR A 133 -11.33 5.43 -2.18
C THR A 133 -9.85 5.06 -2.19
N LEU A 134 -9.07 5.58 -3.15
CA LEU A 134 -7.62 5.36 -3.20
C LEU A 134 -6.89 6.07 -2.06
N ALA A 135 -7.33 7.27 -1.69
CA ALA A 135 -6.79 7.99 -0.53
C ALA A 135 -7.02 7.22 0.77
N GLN A 136 -8.21 6.63 0.92
CA GLN A 136 -8.53 5.75 2.04
C GLN A 136 -7.66 4.49 2.05
N ALA A 137 -7.51 3.83 0.90
CA ALA A 137 -6.65 2.66 0.74
C ALA A 137 -5.19 2.94 1.15
N ALA A 138 -4.61 4.06 0.72
CA ALA A 138 -3.26 4.46 1.09
C ALA A 138 -3.10 4.62 2.61
N TRP A 139 -4.03 5.31 3.27
CA TRP A 139 -3.98 5.51 4.72
C TRP A 139 -4.19 4.21 5.50
N ARG A 140 -5.10 3.31 5.07
CA ARG A 140 -5.23 1.99 5.69
C ARG A 140 -3.94 1.20 5.64
N ALA A 141 -3.32 1.14 4.46
CA ALA A 141 -2.07 0.44 4.26
C ALA A 141 -0.98 0.98 5.19
N ALA A 142 -0.81 2.31 5.24
CA ALA A 142 0.19 2.95 6.08
C ALA A 142 -0.06 2.71 7.58
N LEU A 143 -1.30 2.76 8.07
CA LEU A 143 -1.62 2.53 9.49
C LEU A 143 -1.41 1.08 9.95
N LEU A 144 -1.49 0.14 9.00
CA LEU A 144 -1.21 -1.28 9.26
C LEU A 144 0.29 -1.58 9.18
N ALA A 145 0.91 -1.22 8.07
CA ALA A 145 2.25 -1.66 7.71
C ALA A 145 3.38 -0.77 8.23
N ALA A 146 3.16 0.54 8.31
CA ALA A 146 4.20 1.46 8.74
C ALA A 146 4.26 1.56 10.28
N GLY A 147 5.43 1.92 10.81
CA GLY A 147 5.58 2.14 12.24
C GLY A 147 4.74 3.34 12.68
N GLN A 148 3.65 3.10 13.42
CA GLN A 148 2.79 4.15 13.94
C GLN A 148 3.03 4.42 15.43
N ARG A 149 2.94 5.68 15.83
CA ARG A 149 3.05 6.08 17.24
C ARG A 149 2.11 7.23 17.53
N ARG A 150 1.30 7.12 18.59
CA ARG A 150 0.56 8.25 19.14
C ARG A 150 1.45 8.99 20.14
N ARG A 151 1.60 10.30 19.96
CA ARG A 151 2.36 11.17 20.87
C ARG A 151 1.56 12.45 21.10
N GLY A 152 0.94 12.55 22.27
CA GLY A 152 0.03 13.65 22.59
C GLY A 152 -1.14 13.68 21.61
N HIS A 153 -1.37 14.84 20.98
CA HIS A 153 -2.43 15.06 19.99
C HIS A 153 -2.02 14.70 18.56
N LEU A 154 -0.89 14.03 18.34
CA LEU A 154 -0.39 13.67 17.01
C LEU A 154 -0.27 12.16 16.81
N LEU A 155 -0.73 11.68 15.66
CA LEU A 155 -0.46 10.35 15.14
C LEU A 155 0.72 10.44 14.17
N TRP A 156 1.77 9.67 14.46
CA TRP A 156 3.00 9.63 13.70
C TRP A 156 3.03 8.35 12.88
N VAL A 157 3.36 8.47 11.59
CA VAL A 157 3.58 7.34 10.68
C VAL A 157 4.98 7.44 10.13
N THR A 158 5.81 6.44 10.39
CA THR A 158 7.22 6.40 9.98
C THR A 158 7.38 5.62 8.68
N LEU A 159 7.99 6.25 7.68
CA LEU A 159 8.14 5.73 6.33
C LEU A 159 9.60 5.85 5.89
N ARG A 160 10.04 4.95 5.01
CA ARG A 160 11.39 5.01 4.44
C ARG A 160 11.41 5.73 3.09
N ASP A 161 10.34 5.59 2.32
CA ASP A 161 10.24 6.10 0.96
C ASP A 161 9.54 7.48 0.90
N GLN A 162 10.03 8.35 0.01
CA GLN A 162 9.52 9.71 -0.18
C GLN A 162 8.25 9.77 -1.02
N GLU A 163 8.10 8.89 -2.00
CA GLU A 163 6.91 8.84 -2.84
C GLU A 163 5.69 8.42 -2.03
N ILE A 164 5.80 7.40 -1.17
CA ILE A 164 4.69 7.00 -0.29
C ILE A 164 4.32 8.10 0.71
N ALA A 165 5.30 8.84 1.23
CA ALA A 165 5.03 10.00 2.09
C ALA A 165 4.24 11.09 1.34
N ALA A 166 4.62 11.41 0.09
CA ALA A 166 3.90 12.37 -0.74
C ALA A 166 2.47 11.93 -1.05
N VAL A 167 2.28 10.64 -1.35
CA VAL A 167 0.95 10.03 -1.55
C VAL A 167 0.09 10.20 -0.30
N LEU A 168 0.62 9.94 0.90
CA LEU A 168 -0.12 10.05 2.15
C LEU A 168 -0.51 11.48 2.50
N VAL A 169 0.39 12.45 2.31
CA VAL A 169 0.06 13.88 2.51
C VAL A 169 -1.06 14.30 1.59
N ARG A 170 -0.98 13.92 0.31
CA ARG A 170 -2.01 14.26 -0.66
C ARG A 170 -3.33 13.56 -0.35
N ALA A 171 -3.27 12.30 0.05
CA ALA A 171 -4.43 11.53 0.47
C ALA A 171 -5.11 12.15 1.71
N ALA A 172 -4.34 12.59 2.72
CA ALA A 172 -4.89 13.25 3.90
C ALA A 172 -5.66 14.50 3.52
N ARG A 173 -5.07 15.34 2.66
CA ARG A 173 -5.72 16.57 2.18
C ARG A 173 -7.01 16.29 1.42
N LEU A 174 -7.07 15.20 0.65
CA LEU A 174 -8.30 14.77 -0.03
C LEU A 174 -9.38 14.31 0.95
N LEU A 175 -8.98 13.74 2.10
CA LEU A 175 -9.86 13.33 3.18
C LEU A 175 -10.19 14.47 4.17
N GLY A 176 -9.79 15.71 3.87
CA GLY A 176 -10.03 16.87 4.74
C GLY A 176 -9.13 16.95 5.97
N VAL A 177 -8.04 16.19 5.99
CA VAL A 177 -7.07 16.14 7.11
C VAL A 177 -5.78 16.87 6.71
N THR A 178 -5.26 17.72 7.59
CA THR A 178 -3.93 18.31 7.42
C THR A 178 -2.87 17.31 7.88
N ALA A 179 -1.92 17.01 7.00
CA ALA A 179 -0.76 16.18 7.30
C ALA A 179 0.53 16.99 7.12
N GLU A 180 1.46 16.83 8.06
CA GLU A 180 2.79 17.42 8.00
C GLU A 180 3.83 16.33 7.75
N VAL A 181 4.97 16.70 7.15
CA VAL A 181 6.08 15.77 6.92
C VAL A 181 7.35 16.33 7.52
N ALA A 182 8.01 15.53 8.35
CA ALA A 182 9.32 15.83 8.88
C ALA A 182 10.34 14.80 8.38
N ARG A 183 11.49 15.26 7.89
CA ARG A 183 12.67 14.42 7.65
C ARG A 183 13.36 14.11 8.98
N ARG A 184 13.75 12.86 9.17
CA ARG A 184 14.57 12.37 10.28
C ARG A 184 15.72 11.51 9.73
N PRO A 185 16.82 11.33 10.48
CA PRO A 185 17.88 10.44 10.05
C PRO A 185 17.32 9.03 9.76
N GLY A 186 17.40 8.60 8.50
CA GLY A 186 16.95 7.28 8.06
C GLY A 186 15.45 7.09 7.82
N CYS A 187 14.59 8.11 8.03
CA CYS A 187 13.15 8.00 7.76
C CYS A 187 12.44 9.35 7.53
N LEU A 188 11.23 9.26 7.00
CA LEU A 188 10.23 10.33 6.93
C LEU A 188 9.16 10.05 7.97
N VAL A 189 8.69 11.11 8.62
CA VAL A 189 7.58 11.03 9.56
C VAL A 189 6.44 11.86 9.00
N VAL A 190 5.32 11.21 8.73
CA VAL A 190 4.06 11.89 8.40
C VAL A 190 3.27 12.01 9.71
N THR A 191 2.87 13.23 10.07
CA THR A 191 2.09 13.50 11.27
C THR A 191 0.72 14.05 10.93
N VAL A 192 -0.30 13.54 11.60
CA VAL A 192 -1.68 14.03 11.53
C VAL A 192 -2.24 14.26 12.94
N PRO A 193 -3.12 15.26 13.13
CA PRO A 193 -3.82 15.44 14.40
C PRO A 193 -4.65 14.21 14.76
N VAL A 194 -4.64 13.80 16.03
CA VAL A 194 -5.35 12.59 16.51
C VAL A 194 -6.86 12.75 16.37
N GLU A 195 -7.40 13.95 16.61
CA GLU A 195 -8.82 14.23 16.36
C GLU A 195 -9.21 14.03 14.89
N ALA A 196 -8.31 14.38 13.97
CA ALA A 196 -8.51 14.20 12.54
C ALA A 196 -8.22 12.76 12.07
N ALA A 197 -7.46 11.99 12.85
CA ALA A 197 -7.19 10.58 12.58
C ALA A 197 -8.45 9.71 12.67
N ALA A 198 -9.52 10.17 13.34
CA ALA A 198 -10.83 9.49 13.32
C ALA A 198 -11.47 9.48 11.92
N ALA A 199 -11.14 10.47 11.07
CA ALA A 199 -11.57 10.50 9.67
C ALA A 199 -10.70 9.63 8.75
N LEU A 200 -9.53 9.19 9.25
CA LEU A 200 -8.68 8.26 8.53
C LEU A 200 -9.18 6.84 8.75
N PRO A 201 -9.24 6.00 7.71
CA PRO A 201 -9.69 4.64 7.84
C PRO A 201 -8.64 3.83 8.63
N ALA A 202 -8.92 3.55 9.90
CA ALA A 202 -8.08 2.68 10.73
C ALA A 202 -8.23 1.19 10.38
N THR A 203 -9.34 0.82 9.73
CA THR A 203 -9.66 -0.56 9.33
C THR A 203 -10.72 -0.54 8.21
N PRO A 204 -10.58 -1.30 7.11
CA PRO A 204 -11.60 -1.37 6.06
C PRO A 204 -12.78 -2.27 6.44
N PRO A 205 -14.00 -1.97 5.96
CA PRO A 205 -15.04 -3.00 5.83
C PRO A 205 -14.53 -4.12 4.92
N ARG A 206 -14.83 -5.37 5.27
CA ARG A 206 -14.54 -6.55 4.43
C ARG A 206 -15.03 -6.25 3.01
N LEU A 207 -14.13 -6.27 2.03
CA LEU A 207 -14.49 -6.15 0.62
C LEU A 207 -15.42 -7.32 0.30
N ARG A 208 -16.72 -7.07 0.24
CA ARG A 208 -17.63 -8.00 -0.45
C ARG A 208 -17.29 -7.86 -1.92
N LEU A 209 -16.41 -8.73 -2.41
CA LEU A 209 -16.34 -9.01 -3.83
C LEU A 209 -17.77 -9.40 -4.23
N ARG A 210 -18.44 -8.55 -5.01
CA ARG A 210 -19.62 -9.01 -5.73
C ARG A 210 -19.13 -10.14 -6.61
N ALA A 211 -19.51 -11.37 -6.28
CA ALA A 211 -19.49 -12.47 -7.21
C ALA A 211 -20.32 -12.01 -8.41
N GLY A 212 -19.64 -11.53 -9.45
CA GLY A 212 -20.24 -11.25 -10.75
C GLY A 212 -20.54 -12.60 -11.40
N SER A 213 -21.82 -12.85 -11.62
CA SER A 213 -22.40 -14.04 -12.23
C SER A 213 -21.60 -14.57 -13.41
N LEU A 214 -21.17 -15.82 -13.30
CA LEU A 214 -21.20 -16.76 -14.42
C LEU A 214 -22.57 -17.44 -14.38
N VAL A 215 -23.51 -16.97 -15.21
CA VAL A 215 -24.41 -17.74 -16.11
C VAL A 215 -24.96 -16.75 -17.12
#